data_AF-A0A0G1KNN6-F1
#
_entry.id   AF-A0A0G1KNN6-F1
#
_cell.length_a   1.000
_cell.length_b   1.000
_cell.length_c   1.000
_cell.angle_alpha   90.00
_cell.angle_beta   90.00
_cell.angle_gamma   90.00
#
_symmetry.space_group_name_H-M   'P 1'
#
loop_
_entity.id
_entity.type
_entity.pdbx_description
1 polymer ?
#
loop_
_entity_poly.entity_id
_entity_poly.type
_entity_poly.pdbx_seq_one_letter_code
_entity_poly.pdbx_strand_id
1 'polypeptide(L)'
;MALLAAESTDPFQYLPAWVEISPDRSSGYMTVSDFFGVALNVVFGTVIAISMITMIVSGIKFITAKGDPKAAAEAKSALTNSILGFILGIGAYTLKTIIFNVIGGNYGELLNATPNF
;
A
#
# COMPACT_ATOMS: atom_id res chain seq x y z
N MET A 1 22.82 54.92 30.48
CA MET A 1 23.28 53.53 30.46
C MET A 1 22.09 52.66 30.03
N ALA A 2 21.82 52.60 28.73
CA ALA A 2 20.74 51.78 28.16
C ALA A 2 21.36 50.98 27.03
N LEU A 3 21.85 49.80 27.38
CA LEU A 3 22.28 48.78 26.44
C LEU A 3 21.69 47.46 26.91
N LEU A 4 21.34 46.63 25.92
CA LEU A 4 21.08 45.19 26.00
C LEU A 4 19.65 44.77 26.34
N ALA A 5 18.75 45.06 25.41
CA ALA A 5 17.96 43.96 24.85
C ALA A 5 18.21 44.02 23.34
N ALA A 6 19.09 43.15 22.84
CA ALA A 6 19.18 42.88 21.42
C ALA A 6 17.84 42.26 21.02
N GLU A 7 16.89 43.13 20.68
CA GLU A 7 15.60 42.75 20.13
C GLU A 7 15.91 42.09 18.80
N SER A 8 15.64 40.80 18.76
CA SER A 8 15.62 39.93 17.59
C SER A 8 14.71 40.55 16.54
N THR A 9 15.24 41.51 15.80
CA THR A 9 14.57 42.21 14.72
C THR A 9 14.62 41.30 13.52
N ASP A 10 13.90 40.18 13.63
CA ASP A 10 13.65 39.31 12.51
C ASP A 10 12.86 40.14 11.49
N PRO A 11 13.47 40.53 10.36
CA PRO A 11 12.87 41.47 9.40
C PRO A 11 11.60 40.90 8.73
N PHE A 12 11.27 39.67 9.08
CA PHE A 12 10.14 38.89 8.60
C PHE A 12 8.91 38.94 9.52
N GLN A 13 8.98 39.62 10.68
CA GLN A 13 7.85 39.77 11.62
C GLN A 13 6.69 40.61 11.06
N TYR A 14 6.98 41.53 10.13
CA TYR A 14 5.97 42.37 9.47
C TYR A 14 5.49 41.80 8.14
N LEU A 15 5.87 40.56 7.83
CA LEU A 15 5.31 39.89 6.67
C LEU A 15 3.83 39.60 6.96
N PRO A 16 2.93 40.07 6.11
CA PRO A 16 1.53 39.76 6.30
C PRO A 16 1.30 38.25 6.10
N ALA A 17 0.23 37.70 6.69
CA ALA A 17 -0.04 36.25 6.72
C ALA A 17 0.00 35.56 5.34
N TRP A 18 -0.19 36.32 4.25
CA TRP A 18 -0.08 35.84 2.87
C TRP A 18 1.35 35.77 2.32
N VAL A 19 2.37 36.15 3.09
CA VAL A 19 3.81 36.02 2.78
C VAL A 19 4.48 35.00 3.69
N GLU A 20 3.70 34.26 4.49
CA GLU A 20 4.15 33.00 5.07
C GLU A 20 4.33 32.02 3.91
N ILE A 21 5.55 31.91 3.40
CA ILE A 21 5.96 30.84 2.51
C ILE A 21 5.94 29.57 3.36
N SER A 22 4.74 29.02 3.55
CA SER A 22 4.60 27.61 3.85
C SER A 22 5.46 26.90 2.82
N PRO A 23 6.51 26.16 3.19
CA PRO A 23 7.10 25.23 2.26
C PRO A 23 5.99 24.24 1.96
N ASP A 24 5.26 24.50 0.89
CA ASP A 24 4.43 23.51 0.27
C ASP A 24 5.35 22.34 -0.05
N ARG A 25 5.28 21.32 0.81
CA ARG A 25 5.93 20.04 0.58
C ARG A 25 5.15 19.23 -0.46
N SER A 26 4.22 19.82 -1.22
CA SER A 26 3.81 19.35 -2.54
C SER A 26 4.89 19.70 -3.58
N SER A 27 6.10 19.22 -3.29
CA SER A 27 7.00 18.86 -4.36
C SER A 27 6.25 17.82 -5.19
N GLY A 28 5.73 18.22 -6.35
CA GLY A 28 5.09 17.38 -7.37
C GLY A 28 6.07 16.37 -7.99
N TYR A 29 6.74 15.61 -7.14
CA TYR A 29 7.58 14.48 -7.46
C TYR A 29 7.08 13.33 -6.59
N MET A 30 6.42 12.35 -7.20
CA MET A 30 6.22 11.05 -6.55
C MET A 30 7.60 10.57 -6.10
N THR A 31 7.80 10.49 -4.79
CA THR A 31 9.02 9.88 -4.27
C THR A 31 9.00 8.43 -4.71
N VAL A 32 10.18 7.81 -4.89
CA VAL A 32 10.28 6.37 -5.24
C VAL A 32 9.51 5.51 -4.23
N SER A 33 9.42 5.97 -2.98
CA SER A 33 8.61 5.38 -1.91
C SER A 33 7.10 5.42 -2.21
N ASP A 34 6.58 6.53 -2.72
CA ASP A 34 5.15 6.70 -2.98
C ASP A 34 4.71 5.83 -4.16
N PHE A 35 5.51 5.81 -5.23
CA PHE A 35 5.31 4.90 -6.35
C PHE A 35 5.31 3.43 -5.90
N PHE A 36 6.25 3.06 -5.02
CA PHE A 36 6.32 1.72 -4.47
C PHE A 36 5.12 1.38 -3.58
N GLY A 37 4.62 2.35 -2.81
CA GLY A 37 3.40 2.23 -2.02
C GLY A 37 2.18 1.90 -2.88
N VAL A 38 1.93 2.72 -3.91
CA VAL A 38 0.83 2.51 -4.87
C VAL A 38 0.98 1.15 -5.57
N ALA A 39 2.17 0.83 -6.07
CA ALA A 39 2.42 -0.44 -6.76
C ALA A 39 2.13 -1.65 -5.85
N LEU A 40 2.61 -1.63 -4.61
CA LEU A 40 2.32 -2.70 -3.65
C LEU A 40 0.83 -2.80 -3.34
N ASN A 41 0.12 -1.69 -3.13
CA ASN A 41 -1.31 -1.70 -2.87
C ASN A 41 -2.08 -2.37 -4.02
N VAL A 42 -1.80 -1.96 -5.26
CA VAL A 42 -2.43 -2.50 -6.47
C VAL A 42 -2.12 -3.99 -6.63
N VAL A 43 -0.87 -4.40 -6.41
CA VAL A 43 -0.46 -5.81 -6.51
C VAL A 43 -1.19 -6.66 -5.46
N PHE A 44 -1.25 -6.24 -4.19
CA PHE A 44 -1.96 -7.02 -3.18
C PHE A 44 -3.47 -7.10 -3.47
N GLY A 45 -4.09 -5.99 -3.87
CA GLY A 45 -5.51 -5.97 -4.24
C GLY A 45 -5.82 -6.89 -5.42
N THR A 46 -5.00 -6.86 -6.47
CA THR A 46 -5.18 -7.70 -7.66
C THR A 46 -4.86 -9.17 -7.40
N VAL A 47 -3.82 -9.49 -6.63
CA VAL A 47 -3.49 -10.88 -6.26
C VAL A 47 -4.64 -11.52 -5.50
N ILE A 48 -5.23 -10.82 -4.54
CA ILE A 48 -6.37 -11.32 -3.76
C ILE A 48 -7.58 -11.56 -4.67
N ALA A 49 -7.89 -10.59 -5.55
CA ALA A 49 -9.01 -10.72 -6.49
C ALA A 49 -8.84 -11.88 -7.47
N ILE A 50 -7.66 -12.02 -8.08
CA ILE A 50 -7.34 -13.10 -9.03
C ILE A 50 -7.41 -14.46 -8.32
N SER A 51 -6.83 -14.57 -7.12
CA SER A 51 -6.86 -15.81 -6.34
C SER A 51 -8.30 -16.27 -6.04
N MET A 52 -9.19 -15.32 -5.77
CA MET A 52 -10.60 -15.61 -5.53
C MET A 52 -11.30 -16.12 -6.80
N ILE A 53 -10.99 -15.55 -7.97
CA ILE A 53 -11.52 -16.01 -9.26
C ILE A 53 -11.04 -17.43 -9.57
N THR A 54 -9.74 -17.70 -9.43
CA THR A 54 -9.18 -19.04 -9.72
C THR A 54 -9.70 -20.09 -8.74
N MET A 55 -9.99 -19.71 -7.50
CA MET A 55 -10.66 -20.57 -6.52
C MET A 55 -12.06 -21.00 -6.99
N ILE A 56 -12.85 -20.07 -7.54
CA ILE A 56 -14.19 -20.37 -8.07
C ILE A 56 -14.09 -21.28 -9.31
N VAL A 57 -13.22 -20.94 -10.26
CA VAL A 57 -13.04 -21.70 -11.50
C VAL A 57 -12.58 -23.13 -11.22
N SER A 58 -11.62 -23.31 -10.30
CA SER A 58 -11.16 -24.64 -9.89
C SER A 58 -12.24 -25.44 -9.17
N GLY A 59 -13.08 -24.79 -8.35
CA GLY A 59 -14.24 -25.41 -7.71
C GLY A 59 -15.27 -25.93 -8.72
N ILE A 60 -15.61 -25.13 -9.74
CA ILE A 60 -16.54 -25.55 -10.81
C ILE A 60 -15.94 -26.70 -11.62
N LYS A 61 -14.65 -26.63 -11.96
CA LYS A 61 -13.92 -27.69 -12.68
C LYS A 61 -13.90 -28.99 -11.88
N PHE A 62 -13.78 -28.91 -10.56
CA PHE A 62 -13.83 -30.06 -9.66
C PHE A 62 -15.20 -30.75 -9.68
N ILE A 63 -16.30 -29.99 -9.60
CA ILE A 63 -17.67 -30.52 -9.65
C ILE A 63 -17.99 -31.13 -11.02
N THR A 64 -17.50 -30.51 -12.10
CA THR A 64 -17.79 -30.91 -13.48
C THR A 64 -16.95 -32.10 -13.96
N ALA A 65 -15.94 -32.53 -13.19
CA ALA A 65 -15.04 -33.62 -13.58
C ALA A 65 -15.73 -34.98 -13.74
N LYS A 66 -17.00 -35.15 -13.34
CA LYS A 66 -17.89 -36.30 -13.65
C LYS A 66 -17.24 -37.70 -13.55
N GLY A 67 -16.30 -37.88 -12.63
CA GLY A 67 -15.64 -39.17 -12.37
C GLY A 67 -14.34 -39.42 -13.14
N ASP A 68 -13.83 -38.48 -13.95
CA ASP A 68 -12.46 -38.56 -14.48
C ASP A 68 -11.45 -38.30 -13.35
N PRO A 69 -10.68 -39.30 -12.91
CA PRO A 69 -9.73 -39.16 -11.80
C PRO A 69 -8.62 -38.15 -12.11
N LYS A 70 -8.27 -37.96 -13.39
CA LYS A 70 -7.22 -37.02 -13.80
C LYS A 70 -7.71 -35.59 -13.68
N ALA A 71 -8.89 -35.28 -14.23
CA ALA A 71 -9.49 -33.96 -14.15
C ALA A 71 -9.79 -33.54 -12.70
N ALA A 72 -10.23 -34.49 -11.85
CA ALA A 72 -10.49 -34.24 -10.45
C ALA A 72 -9.20 -33.95 -9.65
N ALA A 73 -8.11 -34.66 -9.93
CA ALA A 73 -6.81 -34.42 -9.29
C ALA A 73 -6.24 -33.05 -9.67
N GLU A 74 -6.33 -32.68 -10.95
CA GLU A 74 -5.86 -31.38 -11.42
C GLU A 74 -6.67 -30.22 -10.82
N ALA A 75 -8.00 -30.35 -10.76
CA ALA A 75 -8.86 -29.35 -10.16
C ALA A 75 -8.58 -29.16 -8.65
N LYS A 76 -8.32 -30.25 -7.92
CA LYS A 76 -7.89 -30.18 -6.51
C LYS A 76 -6.56 -29.45 -6.34
N SER A 77 -5.57 -29.76 -7.17
CA SER A 77 -4.27 -29.09 -7.12
C SER A 77 -4.40 -27.59 -7.43
N ALA A 78 -5.20 -27.23 -8.44
CA ALA A 78 -5.50 -25.84 -8.77
C ALA A 78 -6.21 -25.10 -7.62
N LEU A 79 -7.14 -25.78 -6.93
CA LEU A 79 -7.84 -25.23 -5.78
C LEU A 79 -6.88 -24.98 -4.61
N THR A 80 -6.04 -25.97 -4.27
CA THR A 80 -5.03 -25.83 -3.21
C THR A 80 -4.06 -24.70 -3.51
N ASN A 81 -3.59 -24.57 -4.76
CA ASN A 81 -2.71 -23.48 -5.17
C ASN A 81 -3.38 -22.11 -5.05
N SER A 82 -4.67 -22.01 -5.39
CA SER A 82 -5.44 -20.77 -5.25
C SER A 82 -5.62 -20.37 -3.78
N ILE A 83 -5.89 -21.36 -2.91
CA ILE A 83 -6.01 -21.14 -1.46
C ILE A 83 -4.67 -20.73 -0.87
N LEU A 84 -3.56 -21.38 -1.28
CA LEU A 84 -2.21 -20.99 -0.87
C LEU A 84 -1.89 -19.56 -1.30
N GLY A 85 -2.18 -19.18 -2.54
CA GLY A 85 -1.98 -17.82 -3.03
C GLY A 85 -2.78 -16.79 -2.23
N PHE A 86 -4.02 -17.11 -1.88
CA PHE A 86 -4.87 -16.25 -1.05
C PHE A 86 -4.33 -16.10 0.39
N ILE A 87 -3.99 -17.21 1.05
CA ILE A 87 -3.43 -17.21 2.40
C ILE A 87 -2.08 -16.48 2.45
N LEU A 88 -1.22 -16.72 1.47
CA LEU A 88 0.07 -16.03 1.36
C LEU A 88 -0.11 -14.53 1.06
N GLY A 89 -1.10 -14.15 0.24
CA GLY A 89 -1.43 -12.75 -0.01
C GLY A 89 -1.83 -12.01 1.26
N ILE A 90 -2.73 -12.61 2.06
CA ILE A 90 -3.16 -12.05 3.35
C ILE A 90 -2.00 -12.06 4.37
N GLY A 91 -1.24 -13.15 4.42
CA GLY A 91 -0.09 -13.29 5.31
C GLY A 91 0.99 -12.26 5.02
N ALA A 92 1.33 -12.04 3.75
CA ALA A 92 2.28 -11.03 3.30
C ALA A 92 1.78 -9.60 3.60
N TYR A 93 0.49 -9.33 3.38
CA TYR A 93 -0.11 -8.05 3.75
C TYR A 93 -0.02 -7.79 5.26
N THR A 94 -0.29 -8.81 6.06
CA THR A 94 -0.21 -8.74 7.53
C THR A 94 1.24 -8.55 7.99
N LEU A 95 2.18 -9.29 7.42
CA LEU A 95 3.62 -9.16 7.70
C LEU A 95 4.15 -7.78 7.33
N LYS A 96 3.80 -7.25 6.16
CA LYS A 96 4.07 -5.85 5.79
C LYS A 96 3.52 -4.92 6.87
N THR A 97 2.29 -5.15 7.32
CA THR A 97 1.64 -4.36 8.36
C THR A 97 2.27 -4.50 9.74
N ILE A 98 3.11 -5.50 9.99
CA ILE A 98 3.86 -5.60 11.25
C ILE A 98 5.21 -4.92 11.12
N ILE A 99 5.95 -5.22 10.04
CA ILE A 99 7.32 -4.75 9.83
C ILE A 99 7.40 -3.21 9.82
N PHE A 100 6.48 -2.56 9.11
CA PHE A 100 6.48 -1.10 8.99
C PHE A 100 6.14 -0.35 10.32
N ASN A 101 5.47 -1.03 11.26
CA ASN A 101 4.88 -0.52 12.51
C ASN A 101 5.99 -0.55 13.54
N VAL A 102 6.81 -1.60 13.46
CA VAL A 102 8.03 -1.77 14.25
C VAL A 102 9.11 -0.75 13.84
N ILE A 103 9.22 -0.38 12.56
CA ILE A 103 10.21 0.60 12.08
C ILE A 103 9.72 2.05 12.07
N GLY A 104 8.50 2.34 12.58
CA GLY A 104 7.96 3.70 12.67
C GLY A 104 7.54 4.33 11.34
N GLY A 105 7.31 3.53 10.30
CA GLY A 105 6.80 3.99 9.00
C GLY A 105 5.28 4.17 9.02
N ASN A 106 4.79 5.36 8.69
CA ASN A 106 3.35 5.62 8.58
C ASN A 106 2.73 4.86 7.39
N TYR A 107 1.74 4.04 7.68
CA TYR A 107 1.08 3.13 6.74
C TYR A 107 0.09 3.80 5.81
N GLY A 108 -0.60 4.83 6.31
CA GLY A 108 -1.70 5.46 5.62
C GLY A 108 -1.26 6.04 4.28
N GLU A 109 -0.04 6.55 4.23
CA GLU A 109 0.47 7.28 3.07
C GLU A 109 0.99 6.38 1.96
N LEU A 110 1.41 5.13 2.25
CA LEU A 110 1.90 4.20 1.23
C LEU A 110 0.82 3.22 0.75
N LEU A 111 -0.12 2.84 1.62
CA LEU A 111 -1.23 1.97 1.24
C LEU A 111 -2.40 2.74 0.64
N ASN A 112 -2.56 4.01 1.01
CA ASN A 112 -3.54 4.92 0.45
C ASN A 112 -2.85 6.18 -0.09
N ALA A 113 -1.67 5.98 -0.70
CA ALA A 113 -0.96 6.99 -1.47
C ALA A 113 -1.92 7.54 -2.51
N THR A 114 -2.49 8.70 -2.22
CA THR A 114 -3.28 9.44 -3.18
C THR A 114 -2.27 10.24 -4.00
N PRO A 115 -2.14 9.94 -5.31
CA PRO A 115 -1.27 10.74 -6.16
C PRO A 115 -1.76 12.19 -6.13
N ASN A 116 -0.88 13.12 -5.76
CA ASN A 116 -1.10 14.55 -5.87
C ASN A 116 -0.81 14.97 -7.32
N PHE A 117 -1.86 15.02 -8.14
CA PHE A 117 -1.79 15.58 -9.49
C PHE A 117 -1.81 17.11 -9.44
#